data_AF-R8CIL3-F1
#
_entry.id   AF-R8CIL3-F1
#
_cell.length_a   1.000
_cell.length_b   1.000
_cell.length_c   1.000
_cell.angle_alpha   90.00
_cell.angle_beta   90.00
_cell.angle_gamma   90.00
#
_symmetry.space_group_name_H-M   'P 1'
#
loop_
_entity.id
_entity.type
_entity.pdbx_description
1 polymer ?
#
loop_
_entity_poly.entity_id
_entity_poly.type
_entity_poly.pdbx_seq_one_letter_code
_entity_poly.pdbx_strand_id
1 'polypeptide(L)'
;MKELTELKTMKKAELVQFMVDEFGYEESDVKSLTIPKLIKAIQESQTEMAEIERDIKRGSAPKMRQIDRERMITIMNGTMGHVEYTSSKTGETWAFTDYGQTNEMSVGELITVKNQFPRYLRDNWFIMLDDEVVNYLGYSELYKRVLNEKQLEEFFELDVEEMVAIMKKAPLGMAQLIAGMSTRKFESGELKDIYKIKAIQDTLGITIDIDTIQ
;
A
#
# COMPACT_ATOMS: atom_id res chain seq x y z
N MET A 1 -20.46 4.64 22.79
CA MET A 1 -20.94 6.00 22.51
C MET A 1 -21.35 6.63 23.83
N LYS A 2 -20.83 7.79 24.20
CA LYS A 2 -21.21 8.49 25.44
C LYS A 2 -22.36 9.45 25.16
N GLU A 3 -23.35 9.47 26.04
CA GLU A 3 -24.51 10.36 25.92
C GLU A 3 -24.11 11.82 26.20
N LEU A 4 -24.80 12.78 25.56
CA LEU A 4 -24.51 14.21 25.73
C LEU A 4 -24.66 14.67 27.20
N THR A 5 -25.57 14.07 27.96
CA THR A 5 -25.75 14.31 29.39
C THR A 5 -24.52 13.89 30.19
N GLU A 6 -23.90 12.77 29.84
CA GLU A 6 -22.67 12.27 30.46
C GLU A 6 -21.48 13.18 30.12
N LEU A 7 -21.32 13.55 28.85
CA LEU A 7 -20.23 14.43 28.38
C LEU A 7 -20.23 15.81 29.07
N LYS A 8 -21.42 16.35 29.37
CA LYS A 8 -21.57 17.64 30.06
C LYS A 8 -21.14 17.60 31.53
N THR A 9 -21.09 16.40 32.13
CA THR A 9 -20.68 16.22 33.53
C THR A 9 -19.19 15.90 33.69
N MET A 10 -18.51 15.54 32.61
CA MET A 10 -17.09 15.20 32.60
C MET A 10 -16.20 16.42 32.75
N LYS A 11 -15.04 16.24 33.39
CA LYS A 11 -14.03 17.28 33.49
C LYS A 11 -13.31 17.45 32.15
N LYS A 12 -12.76 18.65 31.91
CA LYS A 12 -12.00 18.94 30.68
C LYS A 12 -10.88 17.91 30.42
N ALA A 13 -10.14 17.51 31.45
CA ALA A 13 -9.07 16.52 31.33
C ALA A 13 -9.59 15.15 30.87
N GLU A 14 -10.76 14.73 31.38
CA GLU A 14 -11.39 13.45 31.00
C GLU A 14 -11.90 13.49 29.56
N LEU A 15 -12.42 14.63 29.10
CA LEU A 15 -12.84 14.82 27.71
C LEU A 15 -11.65 14.81 26.75
N VAL A 16 -10.53 15.44 27.13
CA VAL A 16 -9.28 15.42 26.36
C VAL A 16 -8.75 13.99 26.26
N GLN A 17 -8.64 13.29 27.40
CA GLN A 17 -8.16 11.92 27.43
C GLN A 17 -9.03 10.99 26.57
N PHE A 18 -10.35 11.15 26.65
CA PHE A 18 -11.29 10.40 25.82
C PHE A 18 -11.08 10.63 24.31
N MET A 19 -10.73 11.86 23.90
CA MET A 19 -10.41 12.15 22.50
C MET A 19 -9.10 11.51 22.03
N VAL A 20 -8.09 11.47 22.90
CA VAL A 20 -6.80 10.84 22.60
C VAL A 20 -6.98 9.31 22.51
N ASP A 21 -7.60 8.70 23.52
CA ASP A 21 -7.67 7.24 23.64
C ASP A 21 -8.63 6.61 22.62
N GLU A 22 -9.81 7.19 22.43
CA GLU A 22 -10.86 6.57 21.60
C GLU A 22 -10.82 7.02 20.13
N PHE A 23 -10.25 8.19 19.85
CA PHE A 23 -10.27 8.78 18.50
C PHE A 23 -8.88 9.17 17.97
N GLY A 24 -7.82 8.99 18.76
CA GLY A 24 -6.44 9.18 18.31
C GLY A 24 -6.04 10.63 18.03
N TYR A 25 -6.69 11.61 18.68
CA TYR A 25 -6.28 13.01 18.56
C TYR A 25 -4.97 13.27 19.33
N GLU A 26 -4.12 14.15 18.80
CA GLU A 26 -2.94 14.64 19.49
C GLU A 26 -3.31 15.48 20.72
N GLU A 27 -2.71 15.20 21.88
CA GLU A 27 -3.06 15.87 23.14
C GLU A 27 -2.88 17.40 23.04
N SER A 28 -1.85 17.86 22.31
CA SER A 28 -1.58 19.28 22.08
C SER A 28 -2.76 20.02 21.46
N ASP A 29 -3.46 19.37 20.52
CA ASP A 29 -4.47 19.99 19.70
C ASP A 29 -5.78 20.13 20.47
N VAL A 30 -6.15 19.10 21.22
CA VAL A 30 -7.39 19.06 21.99
C VAL A 30 -7.30 19.77 23.33
N LYS A 31 -6.12 19.85 23.96
CA LYS A 31 -5.94 20.50 25.26
C LYS A 31 -6.19 22.01 25.21
N SER A 32 -5.96 22.63 24.05
CA SER A 32 -6.24 24.04 23.80
C SER A 32 -7.75 24.36 23.72
N LEU A 33 -8.59 23.36 23.47
CA LEU A 33 -10.02 23.54 23.22
C LEU A 33 -10.81 23.80 24.51
N THR A 34 -11.93 24.53 24.36
CA THR A 34 -12.88 24.76 25.44
C THR A 34 -13.78 23.53 25.61
N ILE A 35 -14.33 23.33 26.82
CA ILE A 35 -15.25 22.21 27.10
C ILE A 35 -16.38 22.11 26.05
N PRO A 36 -17.07 23.20 25.65
CA PRO A 36 -18.09 23.10 24.61
C PRO A 36 -17.55 22.63 23.25
N LYS A 37 -16.33 23.04 22.87
CA LYS A 37 -15.68 22.59 21.62
C LYS A 37 -15.28 21.13 21.68
N LEU A 38 -14.77 20.66 22.82
CA LEU A 38 -14.44 19.25 23.06
C LEU A 38 -15.67 18.36 22.97
N ILE A 39 -16.76 18.74 23.65
CA ILE A 39 -18.02 17.99 23.60
C ILE A 39 -18.53 17.92 22.15
N LYS A 40 -18.50 19.04 21.42
CA LYS A 40 -18.92 19.09 20.01
C LYS A 40 -18.06 18.15 19.14
N ALA A 41 -16.74 18.20 19.27
CA ALA A 41 -15.82 17.36 18.51
C ALA A 41 -16.02 15.86 18.82
N ILE A 42 -16.28 15.51 20.09
CA ILE A 42 -16.61 14.13 20.50
C ILE A 42 -17.93 13.68 19.85
N GLN A 43 -18.96 14.52 19.82
CA GLN A 43 -20.24 14.19 19.18
C GLN A 43 -20.10 14.02 17.67
N GLU A 44 -19.35 14.90 17.01
CA GLU A 44 -19.03 14.79 15.58
C GLU A 44 -18.30 13.48 15.29
N SER A 45 -17.25 13.17 16.06
CA SER A 45 -16.47 11.93 15.93
C SER A 45 -17.31 10.67 16.18
N GLN A 46 -18.19 10.68 17.20
CA GLN A 46 -19.11 9.58 17.47
C GLN A 46 -20.12 9.36 16.35
N THR A 47 -20.60 10.45 15.73
CA THR A 47 -21.53 10.39 14.61
C THR A 47 -20.84 9.81 13.38
N GLU A 48 -19.60 10.25 13.09
CA GLU A 48 -18.78 9.70 12.02
C GLU A 48 -18.51 8.20 12.22
N MET A 49 -18.09 7.77 13.41
CA MET A 49 -17.90 6.34 13.70
C MET A 49 -19.18 5.52 13.56
N ALA A 50 -20.34 6.07 13.95
CA ALA A 50 -21.62 5.39 13.81
C ALA A 50 -22.09 5.30 12.35
N GLU A 51 -21.78 6.30 11.51
CA GLU A 51 -22.00 6.24 10.07
C GLU A 51 -21.08 5.19 9.42
N ILE A 52 -19.80 5.17 9.80
CA ILE A 52 -18.84 4.15 9.34
C ILE A 52 -19.33 2.74 9.73
N GLU A 53 -19.77 2.52 10.96
CA GLU A 53 -20.28 1.22 11.41
C GLU A 53 -21.56 0.82 10.66
N ARG A 54 -22.45 1.78 10.37
CA ARG A 54 -23.65 1.55 9.54
C ARG A 54 -23.31 1.23 8.10
N ASP A 55 -22.30 1.88 7.54
CA ASP A 55 -21.83 1.65 6.18
C ASP A 55 -21.19 0.27 6.05
N ILE A 56 -20.32 -0.11 7.00
CA ILE A 56 -19.76 -1.47 7.10
C ILE A 56 -20.88 -2.52 7.19
N LYS A 57 -21.90 -2.30 8.02
CA LYS A 57 -23.06 -3.20 8.14
C LYS A 57 -23.93 -3.27 6.88
N ARG A 58 -23.92 -2.22 6.05
CA ARG A 58 -24.66 -2.16 4.77
C ARG A 58 -23.82 -2.59 3.56
N GLY A 59 -22.54 -2.89 3.77
CA GLY A 59 -21.59 -3.17 2.69
C GLY A 59 -21.26 -1.94 1.83
N SER A 60 -21.62 -0.73 2.27
CA SER A 60 -21.09 0.51 1.70
C SER A 60 -19.72 0.77 2.31
N ALA A 61 -18.69 0.94 1.48
CA ALA A 61 -17.36 1.30 1.98
C ALA A 61 -17.43 2.61 2.78
N PRO A 62 -16.69 2.75 3.90
CA PRO A 62 -16.66 3.98 4.69
C PRO A 62 -16.32 5.18 3.80
N LYS A 63 -16.98 6.33 4.00
CA LYS A 63 -16.56 7.59 3.39
C LYS A 63 -15.12 7.90 3.83
N MET A 64 -14.17 7.56 2.99
CA MET A 64 -12.75 7.88 3.11
C MET A 64 -12.56 9.35 3.46
N ARG A 65 -11.65 9.64 4.40
CA ARG A 65 -11.10 10.99 4.63
C ARG A 65 -10.74 11.59 3.26
N GLN A 66 -11.14 12.83 2.99
CA GLN A 66 -10.75 13.51 1.76
C GLN A 66 -9.23 13.73 1.82
N ILE A 67 -8.46 12.83 1.21
CA ILE A 67 -7.04 13.07 0.97
C ILE A 67 -6.93 14.24 -0.02
N ASP A 68 -6.06 15.20 0.32
CA ASP A 68 -5.73 16.31 -0.57
C ASP A 68 -5.14 15.77 -1.88
N ARG A 69 -5.73 16.19 -3.00
CA ARG A 69 -5.31 15.74 -4.34
C ARG A 69 -3.99 16.35 -4.76
N GLU A 70 -3.62 17.50 -4.20
CA GLU A 70 -2.37 18.19 -4.50
C GLU A 70 -1.19 17.63 -3.71
N ARG A 71 -1.45 16.81 -2.67
CA ARG A 71 -0.41 16.10 -1.93
C ARG A 71 0.45 15.28 -2.88
N MET A 72 1.74 15.53 -2.86
CA MET A 72 2.75 14.71 -3.53
C MET A 72 3.05 13.49 -2.67
N ILE A 73 3.16 12.33 -3.30
CA ILE A 73 3.68 11.13 -2.65
C ILE A 73 4.77 10.49 -3.50
N THR A 74 5.63 9.73 -2.82
CA THR A 74 6.65 8.94 -3.48
C THR A 74 6.05 7.67 -4.08
N ILE A 75 6.28 7.49 -5.37
CA ILE A 75 6.03 6.26 -6.10
C ILE A 75 7.36 5.60 -6.48
N MET A 76 7.35 4.29 -6.61
CA MET A 76 8.51 3.46 -6.90
C MET A 76 8.21 2.52 -8.08
N ASN A 77 9.20 2.29 -8.94
CA ASN A 77 9.10 1.26 -9.98
C ASN A 77 9.07 -0.12 -9.32
N GLY A 78 7.96 -0.84 -9.50
CA GLY A 78 7.80 -2.21 -9.03
C GLY A 78 8.14 -3.27 -10.08
N THR A 79 8.67 -2.87 -11.24
CA THR A 79 9.11 -3.78 -12.30
C THR A 79 10.63 -3.76 -12.43
N MET A 80 11.19 -4.76 -13.11
CA MET A 80 12.63 -4.85 -13.37
C MET A 80 13.08 -4.13 -14.65
N GLY A 81 12.18 -3.41 -15.31
CA GLY A 81 12.46 -2.78 -16.60
C GLY A 81 11.89 -1.39 -16.73
N HIS A 82 11.98 -0.87 -17.96
CA HIS A 82 11.52 0.46 -18.26
C HIS A 82 10.00 0.57 -18.14
N VAL A 83 9.54 1.49 -17.29
CA VAL A 83 8.14 1.86 -17.17
C VAL A 83 8.03 3.35 -17.44
N GLU A 84 7.22 3.70 -18.41
CA GLU A 84 6.89 5.07 -18.74
C GLU A 84 5.38 5.30 -18.63
N TYR A 85 5.00 6.41 -18.02
CA TYR A 85 3.64 6.89 -17.95
C TYR A 85 3.62 8.37 -18.32
N THR A 86 2.74 8.77 -19.22
CA THR A 86 2.48 10.18 -19.54
C THR A 86 1.06 10.54 -19.16
N SER A 87 0.89 11.58 -18.35
CA SER A 87 -0.42 12.07 -17.94
C SER A 87 -1.21 12.58 -19.14
N SER A 88 -2.43 12.07 -19.29
CA SER A 88 -3.38 12.60 -20.28
C SER A 88 -3.87 14.00 -19.92
N LYS A 89 -3.68 14.45 -18.67
CA LYS A 89 -4.17 15.74 -18.16
C LYS A 89 -3.10 16.82 -18.19
N THR A 90 -1.93 16.52 -17.64
CA THR A 90 -0.85 17.52 -17.47
C THR A 90 0.20 17.43 -18.57
N GLY A 91 0.29 16.30 -19.28
CA GLY A 91 1.37 16.02 -20.23
C GLY A 91 2.70 15.67 -19.56
N GLU A 92 2.74 15.57 -18.23
CA GLU A 92 3.93 15.19 -17.47
C GLU A 92 4.23 13.70 -17.65
N THR A 93 5.52 13.35 -17.68
CA THR A 93 5.98 11.97 -17.90
C THR A 93 6.80 11.48 -16.71
N TRP A 94 6.43 10.29 -16.22
CA TRP A 94 7.18 9.52 -15.24
C TRP A 94 7.81 8.33 -15.95
N ALA A 95 9.13 8.35 -16.05
CA ALA A 95 9.92 7.29 -16.64
C ALA A 95 10.86 6.70 -15.58
N PHE A 96 10.83 5.39 -15.45
CA PHE A 96 11.70 4.60 -14.59
C PHE A 96 12.49 3.62 -15.45
N THR A 97 13.73 3.35 -15.06
CA THR A 97 14.61 2.40 -15.75
C THR A 97 14.73 1.11 -14.96
N ASP A 98 14.87 1.23 -13.64
CA ASP A 98 15.21 0.13 -12.75
C ASP A 98 14.19 -0.04 -11.64
N TYR A 99 14.09 -1.27 -11.13
CA TYR A 99 13.32 -1.57 -9.92
C TYR A 99 13.79 -0.71 -8.75
N GLY A 100 12.87 -0.27 -7.90
CA GLY A 100 13.22 0.50 -6.71
C GLY A 100 13.47 1.99 -6.98
N GLN A 101 13.59 2.40 -8.25
CA GLN A 101 13.72 3.81 -8.59
C GLN A 101 12.45 4.57 -8.18
N THR A 102 12.62 5.67 -7.47
CA THR A 102 11.52 6.48 -6.93
C THR A 102 11.33 7.78 -7.69
N ASN A 103 10.10 8.27 -7.73
CA ASN A 103 9.75 9.61 -8.20
C ASN A 103 8.52 10.12 -7.45
N GLU A 104 8.22 11.42 -7.52
CA GLU A 104 7.08 12.02 -6.86
C GLU A 104 5.88 12.14 -7.82
N MET A 105 4.68 11.83 -7.35
CA MET A 105 3.44 11.97 -8.08
C MET A 105 2.32 12.44 -7.15
N SER A 106 1.44 13.32 -7.62
CA SER A 106 0.31 13.79 -6.81
C SER A 106 -0.76 12.71 -6.63
N VAL A 107 -1.50 12.77 -5.53
CA VAL A 107 -2.67 11.90 -5.29
C VAL A 107 -3.72 12.07 -6.39
N GLY A 108 -3.92 13.30 -6.88
CA GLY A 108 -4.81 13.59 -8.00
C GLY A 108 -4.41 12.87 -9.29
N GLU A 109 -3.12 12.74 -9.55
CA GLU A 109 -2.60 12.00 -10.69
C GLU A 109 -2.74 10.49 -10.49
N LEU A 110 -2.49 9.96 -9.28
CA LEU A 110 -2.73 8.55 -8.96
C LEU A 110 -4.20 8.13 -9.10
N ILE A 111 -5.15 9.02 -8.78
CA ILE A 111 -6.57 8.81 -9.07
C ILE A 111 -6.80 8.74 -10.59
N THR A 112 -6.10 9.57 -11.37
CA THR A 112 -6.19 9.56 -12.83
C THR A 112 -5.62 8.25 -13.40
N VAL A 113 -4.44 7.82 -12.94
CA VAL A 113 -3.85 6.52 -13.26
C VAL A 113 -4.81 5.38 -12.91
N LYS A 114 -5.37 5.36 -11.69
CA LYS A 114 -6.33 4.35 -11.25
C LYS A 114 -7.54 4.22 -12.18
N ASN A 115 -8.03 5.33 -12.70
CA ASN A 115 -9.24 5.35 -13.52
C ASN A 115 -8.97 5.08 -15.01
N GLN A 116 -7.88 5.60 -15.56
CA GLN A 116 -7.57 5.51 -16.99
C GLN A 116 -6.62 4.35 -17.32
N PHE A 117 -5.62 4.13 -16.47
CA PHE A 117 -4.55 3.14 -16.67
C PHE A 117 -4.37 2.28 -15.42
N PRO A 118 -5.42 1.56 -14.97
CA PRO A 118 -5.40 0.82 -13.70
C PRO A 118 -4.29 -0.22 -13.61
N ARG A 119 -3.73 -0.66 -14.74
CA ARG A 119 -2.63 -1.62 -14.80
C ARG A 119 -1.39 -1.14 -14.02
N TYR A 120 -1.04 0.15 -14.10
CA TYR A 120 0.14 0.67 -13.41
C TYR A 120 0.07 0.42 -11.89
N LEU A 121 -1.13 0.47 -11.30
CA LEU A 121 -1.31 0.24 -9.86
C LEU A 121 -1.68 -1.20 -9.55
N ARG A 122 -2.54 -1.85 -10.36
CA ARG A 122 -3.00 -3.22 -10.12
C ARG A 122 -1.91 -4.27 -10.30
N ASP A 123 -1.01 -4.04 -11.26
CA ASP A 123 0.09 -4.95 -11.57
C ASP A 123 1.38 -4.53 -10.84
N ASN A 124 1.31 -3.52 -9.95
CA ASN A 124 2.42 -2.92 -9.21
C ASN A 124 3.56 -2.43 -10.09
N TRP A 125 3.26 -1.80 -11.22
CA TRP A 125 4.31 -1.08 -11.95
C TRP A 125 4.71 0.17 -11.18
N PHE A 126 3.73 0.82 -10.55
CA PHE A 126 3.90 1.86 -9.55
C PHE A 126 3.52 1.33 -8.17
N ILE A 127 4.49 1.36 -7.27
CA ILE A 127 4.34 1.08 -5.86
C ILE A 127 4.30 2.42 -5.12
N MET A 128 3.21 2.70 -4.42
CA MET A 128 2.99 3.88 -3.60
C MET A 128 3.62 3.63 -2.23
N LEU A 129 4.53 4.51 -1.80
CA LEU A 129 5.23 4.38 -0.52
C LEU A 129 4.48 5.09 0.62
N ASP A 130 3.16 5.18 0.51
CA ASP A 130 2.28 5.90 1.44
C ASP A 130 1.04 5.07 1.74
N ASP A 131 1.01 4.44 2.92
CA ASP A 131 -0.05 3.53 3.35
C ASP A 131 -1.43 4.20 3.43
N GLU A 132 -1.48 5.50 3.74
CA GLU A 132 -2.74 6.25 3.79
C GLU A 132 -3.34 6.35 2.40
N VAL A 133 -2.52 6.66 1.38
CA VAL A 133 -2.95 6.73 -0.01
C VAL A 133 -3.25 5.36 -0.59
N VAL A 134 -2.49 4.31 -0.23
CA VAL A 134 -2.79 2.92 -0.60
C VAL A 134 -4.17 2.50 -0.11
N ASN A 135 -4.47 2.79 1.16
CA ASN A 135 -5.76 2.52 1.78
C ASN A 135 -6.88 3.31 1.11
N TYR A 136 -6.66 4.60 0.88
CA TYR A 136 -7.60 5.47 0.18
C TYR A 136 -7.88 4.99 -1.25
N LEU A 137 -6.88 4.55 -2.01
CA LEU A 137 -7.10 4.07 -3.38
C LEU A 137 -7.64 2.63 -3.44
N GLY A 138 -7.80 1.95 -2.28
CA GLY A 138 -8.37 0.60 -2.18
C GLY A 138 -7.40 -0.51 -2.58
N TYR A 139 -6.09 -0.28 -2.44
CA TYR A 139 -5.04 -1.23 -2.82
C TYR A 139 -4.40 -1.97 -1.64
N SER A 140 -4.88 -1.79 -0.40
CA SER A 140 -4.29 -2.42 0.79
C SER A 140 -4.12 -3.93 0.67
N GLU A 141 -5.13 -4.64 0.15
CA GLU A 141 -5.08 -6.09 -0.04
C GLU A 141 -4.11 -6.53 -1.15
N LEU A 142 -3.85 -5.65 -2.12
CA LEU A 142 -2.85 -5.88 -3.15
C LEU A 142 -1.44 -5.74 -2.57
N TYR A 143 -1.23 -4.73 -1.71
CA TYR A 143 0.07 -4.43 -1.12
C TYR A 143 0.54 -5.50 -0.13
N LYS A 144 -0.39 -6.20 0.54
CA LYS A 144 -0.08 -7.41 1.34
C LYS A 144 0.59 -8.54 0.55
N ARG A 145 0.51 -8.52 -0.79
CA ARG A 145 1.07 -9.54 -1.69
C ARG A 145 2.40 -9.12 -2.32
N VAL A 146 2.91 -7.95 -1.95
CA VAL A 146 4.15 -7.38 -2.46
C VAL A 146 5.22 -7.63 -1.44
N LEU A 147 6.34 -8.21 -1.88
CA LEU A 147 7.49 -8.36 -1.00
C LEU A 147 8.28 -7.06 -1.03
N ASN A 148 8.65 -6.55 0.14
CA ASN A 148 9.66 -5.50 0.24
C ASN A 148 11.06 -6.09 -0.07
N GLU A 149 12.08 -5.23 -0.15
CA GLU A 149 13.46 -5.62 -0.47
C GLU A 149 13.97 -6.77 0.42
N LYS A 150 13.80 -6.65 1.74
CA LYS A 150 14.22 -7.67 2.70
C LYS A 150 13.46 -8.99 2.51
N GLN A 151 12.14 -8.91 2.34
CA GLN A 151 11.30 -10.10 2.10
C GLN A 151 11.65 -10.78 0.77
N LEU A 152 12.11 -10.02 -0.22
CA LEU A 152 12.57 -10.54 -1.50
C LEU A 152 13.94 -11.22 -1.39
N GLU A 153 14.83 -10.74 -0.54
CA GLU A 153 16.07 -11.46 -0.22
C GLU A 153 15.76 -12.78 0.50
N GLU A 154 14.92 -12.73 1.54
CA GLU A 154 14.48 -13.91 2.31
C GLU A 154 13.69 -14.90 1.46
N PHE A 155 12.99 -14.45 0.42
CA PHE A 155 12.20 -15.31 -0.48
C PHE A 155 13.02 -16.46 -1.09
N PHE A 156 14.30 -16.22 -1.42
CA PHE A 156 15.15 -17.26 -2.01
C PHE A 156 15.65 -18.29 -0.98
N GLU A 157 15.52 -17.99 0.31
CA GLU A 157 15.88 -18.87 1.42
C GLU A 157 14.75 -19.84 1.78
N LEU A 158 13.49 -19.48 1.47
CA LEU A 158 12.29 -20.29 1.73
C LEU A 158 12.33 -21.66 1.06
N ASP A 159 11.48 -22.57 1.52
CA ASP A 159 11.29 -23.85 0.83
C ASP A 159 10.48 -23.70 -0.47
N VAL A 160 10.54 -24.74 -1.31
CA VAL A 160 9.90 -24.71 -2.64
C VAL A 160 8.38 -24.51 -2.55
N GLU A 161 7.72 -25.08 -1.54
CA GLU A 161 6.27 -25.01 -1.41
C GLU A 161 5.82 -23.60 -1.04
N GLU A 162 6.51 -22.96 -0.11
CA GLU A 162 6.31 -21.58 0.30
C GLU A 162 6.57 -20.60 -0.85
N MET A 163 7.66 -20.79 -1.59
CA MET A 163 7.98 -19.98 -2.77
C MET A 163 6.84 -20.02 -3.80
N VAL A 164 6.34 -21.22 -4.12
CA VAL A 164 5.23 -21.40 -5.08
C VAL A 164 3.94 -20.73 -4.57
N ALA A 165 3.65 -20.82 -3.26
CA ALA A 165 2.47 -20.19 -2.67
C ALA A 165 2.51 -18.67 -2.77
N ILE A 166 3.68 -18.06 -2.60
CA ILE A 166 3.91 -16.61 -2.75
C ILE A 166 3.78 -16.22 -4.22
N MET A 167 4.49 -16.90 -5.13
CA MET A 167 4.49 -16.59 -6.57
C MET A 167 3.09 -16.64 -7.19
N LYS A 168 2.24 -17.61 -6.79
CA LYS A 168 0.85 -17.70 -7.28
C LYS A 168 -0.06 -16.54 -6.87
N LYS A 169 0.31 -15.84 -5.79
CA LYS A 169 -0.45 -14.69 -5.26
C LYS A 169 0.19 -13.36 -5.65
N ALA A 170 1.42 -13.38 -6.15
CA ALA A 170 2.20 -12.20 -6.50
C ALA A 170 1.53 -11.46 -7.68
N PRO A 171 1.42 -10.13 -7.60
CA PRO A 171 1.05 -9.30 -8.76
C PRO A 171 2.06 -9.44 -9.90
N LEU A 172 1.66 -9.14 -11.13
CA LEU A 172 2.48 -9.38 -12.31
C LEU A 172 3.87 -8.70 -12.24
N GLY A 173 3.95 -7.45 -11.79
CA GLY A 173 5.24 -6.76 -11.59
C GLY A 173 6.14 -7.46 -10.58
N MET A 174 5.56 -7.96 -9.48
CA MET A 174 6.28 -8.74 -8.46
C MET A 174 6.77 -10.08 -9.01
N ALA A 175 5.94 -10.78 -9.79
CA ALA A 175 6.33 -12.01 -10.47
C ALA A 175 7.50 -11.76 -11.46
N GLN A 176 7.44 -10.68 -12.23
CA GLN A 176 8.52 -10.29 -13.14
C GLN A 176 9.82 -9.93 -12.39
N LEU A 177 9.70 -9.27 -11.23
CA LEU A 177 10.83 -8.99 -10.36
C LEU A 177 11.47 -10.27 -9.81
N ILE A 178 10.66 -11.19 -9.29
CA ILE A 178 11.13 -12.51 -8.81
C ILE A 178 11.85 -13.24 -9.93
N ALA A 179 11.22 -13.33 -11.11
CA ALA A 179 11.78 -13.97 -12.30
C ALA A 179 13.17 -13.42 -12.63
N GLY A 180 13.27 -12.11 -12.75
CA GLY A 180 14.51 -11.47 -13.15
C GLY A 180 15.61 -11.49 -12.08
N MET A 181 15.26 -11.38 -10.80
CA MET A 181 16.19 -11.60 -9.69
C MET A 181 16.69 -13.05 -9.66
N SER A 182 15.81 -14.01 -9.96
CA SER A 182 16.17 -15.43 -10.04
C SER A 182 17.20 -15.67 -11.14
N THR A 183 17.02 -15.07 -12.32
CA THR A 183 18.00 -15.13 -13.41
C THR A 183 19.35 -14.55 -12.98
N ARG A 184 19.36 -13.33 -12.39
CA ARG A 184 20.61 -12.70 -11.93
C ARG A 184 21.33 -13.51 -10.85
N LYS A 185 20.60 -14.01 -9.86
CA LYS A 185 21.17 -14.84 -8.79
C LYS A 185 21.65 -16.20 -9.30
N PHE A 186 20.99 -16.75 -10.32
CA PHE A 186 21.46 -17.95 -10.99
C PHE A 186 22.78 -17.71 -11.73
N GLU A 187 22.85 -16.64 -12.54
CA GLU A 187 24.04 -16.22 -13.27
C GLU A 187 25.22 -15.87 -12.35
N SER A 188 24.97 -15.25 -11.18
CA SER A 188 26.00 -14.96 -10.18
C SER A 188 26.44 -16.18 -9.37
N GLY A 189 25.71 -17.29 -9.47
CA GLY A 189 25.94 -18.51 -8.69
C GLY A 189 25.44 -18.43 -7.24
N GLU A 190 24.64 -17.43 -6.87
CA GLU A 190 23.99 -17.34 -5.55
C GLU A 190 22.79 -18.29 -5.42
N LEU A 191 22.08 -18.55 -6.51
CA LEU A 191 20.95 -19.49 -6.56
C LEU A 191 21.37 -20.76 -7.31
N LYS A 192 21.71 -21.83 -6.58
CA LYS A 192 22.17 -23.11 -7.17
C LYS A 192 21.17 -24.26 -7.03
N ASP A 193 20.08 -24.06 -6.30
CA ASP A 193 19.09 -25.11 -6.06
C ASP A 193 18.19 -25.31 -7.30
N ILE A 194 18.44 -26.41 -8.02
CA ILE A 194 17.74 -26.78 -9.25
C ILE A 194 16.23 -26.95 -9.02
N TYR A 195 15.79 -27.39 -7.83
CA TYR A 195 14.37 -27.56 -7.55
C TYR A 195 13.67 -26.21 -7.39
N LYS A 196 14.32 -25.25 -6.70
CA LYS A 196 13.82 -23.87 -6.60
C LYS A 196 13.76 -23.21 -7.97
N ILE A 197 14.80 -23.35 -8.79
CA ILE A 197 14.86 -22.79 -10.15
C ILE A 197 13.72 -23.33 -11.01
N LYS A 198 13.51 -24.66 -11.03
CA LYS A 198 12.41 -25.28 -11.77
C LYS A 198 11.05 -24.80 -11.29
N ALA A 199 10.84 -24.71 -9.97
CA ALA A 199 9.59 -24.22 -9.41
C ALA A 199 9.29 -22.78 -9.84
N ILE A 200 10.30 -21.91 -9.91
CA ILE A 200 10.19 -20.55 -10.44
C ILE A 200 9.83 -20.58 -11.92
N GLN A 201 10.53 -21.37 -12.74
CA GLN A 201 10.25 -21.52 -14.18
C GLN A 201 8.82 -21.98 -14.45
N ASP A 202 8.38 -23.02 -13.76
CA ASP A 202 7.05 -23.63 -13.93
C ASP A 202 5.93 -22.68 -13.45
N THR A 203 6.14 -22.01 -12.32
CA THR A 203 5.10 -21.15 -11.72
C THR A 203 4.95 -19.84 -12.47
N LEU A 204 6.06 -19.26 -12.94
CA LEU A 204 6.06 -17.95 -13.60
C LEU A 204 6.06 -18.05 -15.13
N GLY A 205 6.20 -19.25 -15.70
CA GLY A 205 6.25 -19.47 -17.14
C GLY A 205 7.49 -18.87 -17.80
N ILE A 206 8.63 -18.87 -17.10
CA ILE A 206 9.90 -18.30 -17.58
C ILE A 206 10.92 -19.39 -17.89
N THR A 207 11.93 -19.06 -18.69
CA THR A 207 13.05 -19.96 -18.98
C THR A 207 14.33 -19.39 -18.38
N ILE A 208 14.97 -20.18 -17.52
CA ILE A 208 16.33 -19.93 -17.01
C ILE A 208 17.21 -21.02 -17.62
N ASP A 209 18.29 -20.64 -18.31
CA ASP A 209 19.16 -21.59 -19.01
C ASP A 209 20.05 -22.34 -18.02
N ILE A 210 19.54 -23.47 -17.55
CA ILE A 210 20.19 -24.35 -16.58
C ILE A 210 21.33 -25.18 -17.17
N ASP A 211 21.51 -25.20 -18.50
CA ASP A 211 22.54 -26.03 -19.16
C ASP A 211 23.95 -25.41 -19.04
N THR A 212 24.05 -24.19 -18.48
CA THR A 212 25.32 -23.48 -18.26
C THR A 212 26.05 -23.93 -16.98
N ILE A 213 25.48 -24.82 -16.17
CA ILE A 213 26.12 -25.32 -14.95
C ILE A 213 27.19 -26.37 -15.32
N GLN A 214 28.42 -25.91 -15.57
CA GLN A 214 29.63 -26.74 -15.55
C GLN A 214 30.33 -26.68 -14.20
#